data_AF-A0A9U8DZ89-F1
#
_entry.id   AF-A0A9U8DZ89-F1
#
_cell.length_a   1.000
_cell.length_b   1.000
_cell.length_c   1.000
_cell.angle_alpha   90.00
_cell.angle_beta   90.00
_cell.angle_gamma   90.00
#
_symmetry.space_group_name_H-M   'P 1'
#
loop_
_entity.id
_entity.type
_entity.pdbx_description
1 polymer ?
#
loop_
_entity_poly.entity_id
_entity_poly.type
_entity_poly.pdbx_seq_one_letter_code
_entity_poly.pdbx_strand_id
1 'polypeptide(L)'
;MTETTPPKRHRLEKSSYLPIPQFLEYGWSHVINVRNESDEQCFKWSILAALHPVEGKLAEEVSSYERFQDELKFSDLEFPIKLQDIPRFEQQNDISVNVFSYIKAKTAFGRQFYETSPVHLSQLNNKRPIDLLYVYEERNFHYCWIKDLSKWLNKKDVCCRYCLNTFQENDIEEHTRLCKPHGPQRVNIPYPEKNILNHNAKDTKVQCIIYADFECFLEPVEVENKEMLENEKTVINIHKPSGFAYKVVSTKAELNTDIQVYSGEDAAKKFIDELLELENSIKKKLNLKNKIDMIPVVFHNLSRYDSHIIIQEFQKLKDEDIECLPLNVQEFISFSISSLRFIDSYRFLNKSLPSLVASLVDSSKSCCQSS
;
A
#
# COMPACT_ATOMS: atom_id res chain seq x y z
N MET A 1 -43.48 8.12 63.79
CA MET A 1 -43.35 7.07 62.76
C MET A 1 -43.23 7.76 61.42
N THR A 2 -42.02 7.87 60.89
CA THR A 2 -41.76 8.29 59.50
C THR A 2 -40.65 7.36 59.01
N GLU A 3 -41.07 6.28 58.36
CA GLU A 3 -40.17 5.34 57.69
C GLU A 3 -39.50 6.06 56.53
N THR A 4 -38.19 6.27 56.63
CA THR A 4 -37.36 6.69 55.51
C THR A 4 -36.95 5.45 54.73
N THR A 5 -37.57 5.25 53.56
CA THR A 5 -37.12 4.28 52.57
C THR A 5 -35.67 4.55 52.17
N PRO A 6 -34.77 3.54 52.15
CA PRO A 6 -33.40 3.74 51.73
C PRO A 6 -33.31 4.08 50.24
N PRO A 7 -32.33 4.90 49.82
CA PRO A 7 -32.20 5.33 48.43
C PRO A 7 -31.95 4.12 47.52
N LYS A 8 -32.71 4.06 46.41
CA LYS A 8 -32.47 3.11 45.31
C LYS A 8 -31.03 3.29 44.84
N ARG A 9 -30.20 2.26 45.04
CA ARG A 9 -28.87 2.18 44.43
C ARG A 9 -29.04 2.15 42.91
N HIS A 10 -28.78 3.25 42.22
CA HIS A 10 -28.51 3.21 40.78
C HIS A 10 -27.27 2.34 40.58
N ARG A 11 -27.47 1.14 40.04
CA ARG A 11 -26.39 0.32 39.50
C ARG A 11 -25.82 1.12 38.33
N LEU A 12 -24.58 1.57 38.42
CA LEU A 12 -23.87 2.18 37.29
C LEU A 12 -23.78 1.10 36.21
N GLU A 13 -24.63 1.19 35.20
CA GLU A 13 -24.57 0.34 34.01
C GLU A 13 -23.23 0.62 33.32
N LYS A 14 -22.47 -0.44 33.06
CA LYS A 14 -21.19 -0.31 32.35
C LYS A 14 -21.51 -0.13 30.86
N SER A 15 -21.11 0.99 30.30
CA SER A 15 -21.15 1.27 28.87
C SER A 15 -19.86 0.80 28.20
N SER A 16 -19.96 0.05 27.10
CA SER A 16 -18.83 -0.19 26.20
C SER A 16 -18.83 0.74 24.98
N TYR A 17 -19.69 1.77 24.93
CA TYR A 17 -19.76 2.65 23.77
C TYR A 17 -18.49 3.50 23.66
N LEU A 18 -17.85 3.45 22.49
CA LEU A 18 -16.75 4.34 22.15
C LEU A 18 -17.15 5.18 20.93
N PRO A 19 -17.10 6.53 21.03
CA PRO A 19 -17.27 7.35 19.85
C PRO A 19 -16.10 7.12 18.90
N ILE A 20 -16.39 6.95 17.61
CA ILE A 20 -15.32 6.89 16.61
C ILE A 20 -14.74 8.32 16.47
N PRO A 21 -13.44 8.51 16.19
CA PRO A 21 -12.83 9.85 16.08
C PRO A 21 -13.24 10.63 14.80
N GLN A 22 -13.90 11.78 14.95
CA GLN A 22 -14.62 12.56 13.90
C GLN A 22 -13.90 12.92 12.58
N PHE A 23 -12.57 12.81 12.47
CA PHE A 23 -11.81 13.36 11.31
C PHE A 23 -11.86 12.53 10.01
N LEU A 24 -12.75 11.54 9.88
CA LEU A 24 -12.89 10.69 8.70
C LEU A 24 -14.25 10.86 8.00
N GLU A 25 -14.70 12.10 7.74
CA GLU A 25 -16.06 12.41 7.24
C GLU A 25 -16.58 11.54 6.05
N TYR A 26 -15.71 10.97 5.20
CA TYR A 26 -16.13 10.18 4.03
C TYR A 26 -16.40 8.68 4.31
N GLY A 27 -15.56 8.03 5.11
CA GLY A 27 -15.66 6.57 5.37
C GLY A 27 -16.84 6.18 6.27
N TRP A 28 -17.35 7.13 7.05
CA TRP A 28 -18.33 6.89 8.11
C TRP A 28 -19.71 6.50 7.62
N SER A 29 -20.09 6.92 6.41
CA SER A 29 -21.33 6.45 5.79
C SER A 29 -21.36 4.94 5.56
N HIS A 30 -20.23 4.24 5.71
CA HIS A 30 -20.06 2.80 5.50
C HIS A 30 -19.80 2.02 6.79
N VAL A 31 -19.87 2.67 7.95
CA VAL A 31 -19.74 2.02 9.27
C VAL A 31 -20.96 2.39 10.12
N ILE A 32 -21.53 1.41 10.81
CA ILE A 32 -22.63 1.61 11.76
C ILE A 32 -22.08 1.39 13.18
N ASN A 33 -22.14 2.44 13.98
CA ASN A 33 -21.73 2.43 15.39
C ASN A 33 -22.99 2.47 16.27
N VAL A 34 -23.46 1.29 16.71
CA VAL A 34 -24.67 1.21 17.53
C VAL A 34 -24.36 1.69 18.95
N ARG A 35 -25.12 2.68 19.42
CA ARG A 35 -24.91 3.38 20.69
C ARG A 35 -25.43 2.57 21.87
N ASN A 36 -24.60 1.68 22.38
CA ASN A 36 -24.93 0.82 23.51
C ASN A 36 -24.51 1.44 24.86
N GLU A 37 -25.08 2.60 25.20
CA GLU A 37 -24.66 3.38 26.38
C GLU A 37 -24.97 2.74 27.74
N SER A 38 -25.78 1.68 27.75
CA SER A 38 -26.26 0.98 28.96
C SER A 38 -25.78 -0.47 29.09
N ASP A 39 -24.91 -0.96 28.19
CA ASP A 39 -24.40 -2.33 28.25
C ASP A 39 -22.99 -2.51 27.65
N GLU A 40 -22.44 -3.73 27.76
CA GLU A 40 -21.15 -4.14 27.18
C GLU A 40 -21.34 -5.08 25.96
N GLN A 41 -22.46 -4.97 25.24
CA GLN A 41 -22.91 -5.88 24.18
C GLN A 41 -22.71 -5.34 22.75
N CYS A 42 -21.78 -4.40 22.53
CA CYS A 42 -21.50 -3.81 21.21
C CYS A 42 -21.25 -4.85 20.10
N PHE A 43 -20.66 -6.01 20.42
CA PHE A 43 -20.50 -7.13 19.48
C PHE A 43 -21.87 -7.65 18.99
N LYS A 44 -22.80 -7.93 19.92
CA LYS A 44 -24.16 -8.40 19.61
C LYS A 44 -24.88 -7.39 18.73
N TRP A 45 -24.86 -6.13 19.13
CA TRP A 45 -25.54 -5.06 18.39
C TRP A 45 -24.97 -4.85 16.99
N SER A 46 -23.65 -4.97 16.81
CA SER A 46 -23.01 -4.91 15.49
C SER A 46 -23.41 -6.08 14.59
N ILE A 47 -23.47 -7.30 15.12
CA ILE A 47 -23.94 -8.46 14.34
C ILE A 47 -25.41 -8.29 13.95
N LEU A 48 -26.27 -7.87 14.88
CA LEU A 48 -27.70 -7.62 14.60
C LEU A 48 -27.88 -6.50 13.57
N ALA A 49 -27.07 -5.45 13.62
CA ALA A 49 -27.10 -4.38 12.61
C ALA A 49 -26.77 -4.91 11.21
N ALA A 50 -25.82 -5.85 11.11
CA ALA A 50 -25.47 -6.49 9.84
C ALA A 50 -26.54 -7.45 9.32
N LEU A 51 -27.19 -8.20 10.21
CA LEU A 51 -28.26 -9.14 9.86
C LEU A 51 -29.58 -8.44 9.52
N HIS A 52 -29.85 -7.30 10.18
CA HIS A 52 -31.07 -6.52 10.03
C HIS A 52 -30.77 -5.05 9.70
N PRO A 53 -30.23 -4.74 8.51
CA PRO A 53 -29.85 -3.37 8.17
C PRO A 53 -31.02 -2.38 8.30
N VAL A 54 -30.78 -1.26 8.97
CA VAL A 54 -31.70 -0.14 9.11
C VAL A 54 -31.08 1.09 8.42
N GLU A 55 -31.92 1.93 7.82
CA GLU A 55 -31.46 3.14 7.14
C GLU A 55 -31.51 4.37 8.05
N GLY A 56 -30.66 5.35 7.73
CA GLY A 56 -30.61 6.64 8.42
C GLY A 56 -30.10 6.54 9.86
N LYS A 57 -30.44 7.55 10.68
CA LYS A 57 -29.94 7.68 12.05
C LYS A 57 -30.40 6.57 12.99
N LEU A 58 -31.52 5.93 12.69
CA LEU A 58 -32.06 4.81 13.49
C LEU A 58 -31.13 3.59 13.46
N ALA A 59 -30.24 3.47 12.47
CA ALA A 59 -29.25 2.41 12.42
C ALA A 59 -28.24 2.43 13.56
N GLU A 60 -28.06 3.58 14.23
CA GLU A 60 -27.15 3.72 15.38
C GLU A 60 -27.85 3.47 16.72
N GLU A 61 -29.15 3.16 16.73
CA GLU A 61 -29.95 3.04 17.95
C GLU A 61 -30.17 1.58 18.34
N VAL A 62 -29.92 1.22 19.60
CA VAL A 62 -30.15 -0.15 20.11
C VAL A 62 -31.61 -0.58 19.92
N SER A 63 -32.57 0.33 20.15
CA SER A 63 -34.01 0.07 20.03
C SER A 63 -34.43 -0.46 18.66
N SER A 64 -33.69 -0.13 17.59
CA SER A 64 -33.93 -0.65 16.24
C SER A 64 -33.70 -2.17 16.13
N TYR A 65 -32.92 -2.74 17.05
CA TYR A 65 -32.45 -4.12 17.02
C TYR A 65 -32.95 -4.98 18.19
N GLU A 66 -33.53 -4.38 19.23
CA GLU A 66 -34.02 -5.08 20.42
C GLU A 66 -34.99 -6.22 20.11
N ARG A 67 -35.83 -6.08 19.07
CA ARG A 67 -36.76 -7.14 18.64
C ARG A 67 -36.07 -8.42 18.15
N PHE A 68 -34.79 -8.34 17.79
CA PHE A 68 -33.97 -9.45 17.28
C PHE A 68 -32.97 -9.97 18.33
N GLN A 69 -33.06 -9.48 19.57
CA GLN A 69 -32.03 -9.72 20.59
C GLN A 69 -31.80 -11.19 20.96
N ASP A 70 -32.78 -12.06 20.68
CA ASP A 70 -32.78 -13.49 21.01
C ASP A 70 -32.42 -14.39 19.81
N GLU A 71 -32.15 -13.82 18.63
CA GLU A 71 -31.80 -14.61 17.44
C GLU A 71 -30.40 -15.23 17.50
N LEU A 72 -29.50 -14.62 18.28
CA LEU A 72 -28.10 -14.99 18.38
C LEU A 72 -27.84 -15.83 19.64
N LYS A 73 -27.07 -16.90 19.47
CA LYS A 73 -26.63 -17.79 20.55
C LYS A 73 -25.30 -17.30 21.11
N PHE A 74 -25.26 -17.10 22.43
CA PHE A 74 -24.07 -16.73 23.21
C PHE A 74 -23.81 -17.72 24.35
N SER A 75 -24.15 -19.00 24.16
CA SER A 75 -23.97 -20.02 25.18
C SER A 75 -22.48 -20.12 25.56
N ASP A 76 -22.17 -20.12 26.86
CA ASP A 76 -20.81 -20.19 27.39
C ASP A 76 -19.88 -19.05 26.92
N LEU A 77 -20.47 -17.89 26.61
CA LEU A 77 -19.78 -16.64 26.28
C LEU A 77 -20.17 -15.55 27.28
N GLU A 78 -19.19 -14.76 27.72
CA GLU A 78 -19.41 -13.63 28.62
C GLU A 78 -19.17 -12.31 27.87
N PHE A 79 -20.07 -11.35 28.07
CA PHE A 79 -19.87 -10.00 27.57
C PHE A 79 -18.86 -9.23 28.46
N PRO A 80 -18.04 -8.34 27.88
CA PRO A 80 -17.92 -8.07 26.44
C PRO A 80 -17.15 -9.17 25.69
N ILE A 81 -17.63 -9.54 24.49
CA ILE A 81 -17.03 -10.58 23.64
C ILE A 81 -15.61 -10.19 23.20
N LYS A 82 -14.62 -11.00 23.55
CA LYS A 82 -13.22 -10.78 23.17
C LYS A 82 -12.92 -11.44 21.84
N LEU A 83 -11.86 -10.98 21.16
CA LEU A 83 -11.43 -11.55 19.87
C LEU A 83 -11.25 -13.08 19.90
N GLN A 84 -10.72 -13.62 21.00
CA GLN A 84 -10.51 -15.05 21.20
C GLN A 84 -11.81 -15.88 21.27
N ASP A 85 -12.93 -15.24 21.59
CA ASP A 85 -14.23 -15.89 21.79
C ASP A 85 -15.05 -15.94 20.48
N ILE A 86 -14.67 -15.14 19.49
CA ILE A 86 -15.35 -15.04 18.19
C ILE A 86 -15.43 -16.40 17.48
N PRO A 87 -14.37 -17.22 17.38
CA PRO A 87 -14.47 -18.54 16.75
C PRO A 87 -15.58 -19.43 17.34
N ARG A 88 -15.82 -19.34 18.65
CA ARG A 88 -16.88 -20.09 19.32
C ARG A 88 -18.26 -19.52 18.94
N PHE A 89 -18.41 -18.20 18.92
CA PHE A 89 -19.63 -17.55 18.45
C PHE A 89 -19.97 -17.94 17.00
N GLU A 90 -18.97 -17.90 16.10
CA GLU A 90 -19.12 -18.27 14.68
C GLU A 90 -19.66 -19.70 14.54
N GLN A 91 -19.11 -20.65 15.30
CA GLN A 91 -19.55 -22.06 15.30
C GLN A 91 -20.99 -22.23 15.82
N GLN A 92 -21.38 -21.50 16.87
CA GLN A 92 -22.72 -21.63 17.46
C GLN A 92 -23.83 -21.10 16.55
N ASN A 93 -23.51 -20.11 15.70
CA ASN A 93 -24.48 -19.37 14.90
C ASN A 93 -24.37 -19.64 13.38
N ASP A 94 -23.34 -20.34 12.92
CA ASP A 94 -23.03 -20.52 11.48
C ASP A 94 -22.85 -19.18 10.74
N ILE A 95 -22.20 -18.23 11.42
CA ILE A 95 -21.94 -16.87 10.91
C ILE A 95 -20.44 -16.69 10.77
N SER A 96 -19.98 -16.23 9.60
CA SER A 96 -18.59 -15.80 9.41
C SER A 96 -18.42 -14.35 9.85
N VAL A 97 -17.47 -14.09 10.74
CA VAL A 97 -17.13 -12.75 11.22
C VAL A 97 -15.67 -12.45 10.90
N ASN A 98 -15.41 -11.30 10.29
CA ASN A 98 -14.07 -10.72 10.18
C ASN A 98 -13.99 -9.50 11.06
N VAL A 99 -12.82 -9.25 11.64
CA VAL A 99 -12.57 -8.11 12.50
C VAL A 99 -11.32 -7.38 12.07
N PHE A 100 -11.46 -6.07 11.87
CA PHE A 100 -10.39 -5.17 11.49
C PHE A 100 -10.15 -4.18 12.63
N SER A 101 -8.95 -4.16 13.22
CA SER A 101 -8.61 -3.18 14.24
C SER A 101 -8.51 -1.78 13.63
N TYR A 102 -8.92 -0.77 14.38
CA TYR A 102 -8.73 0.64 14.03
C TYR A 102 -8.02 1.33 15.20
N ILE A 103 -6.69 1.44 15.10
CA ILE A 103 -5.83 1.89 16.21
C ILE A 103 -5.11 3.18 15.87
N LYS A 104 -4.93 4.03 16.87
CA LYS A 104 -4.16 5.26 16.75
C LYS A 104 -2.66 4.94 16.69
N ALA A 105 -2.01 5.35 15.61
CA ALA A 105 -0.59 5.17 15.36
C ALA A 105 0.13 6.52 15.16
N LYS A 106 1.47 6.50 15.20
CA LYS A 106 2.32 7.67 14.97
C LYS A 106 3.39 7.34 13.95
N THR A 107 3.63 8.24 13.00
CA THR A 107 4.75 8.13 12.07
C THR A 107 6.07 8.42 12.79
N ALA A 108 7.18 8.11 12.11
CA ALA A 108 8.54 8.47 12.53
C ALA A 108 8.70 9.96 12.90
N PHE A 109 7.94 10.84 12.24
CA PHE A 109 7.96 12.29 12.45
C PHE A 109 6.90 12.78 13.46
N GLY A 110 6.28 11.88 14.21
CA GLY A 110 5.28 12.21 15.23
C GLY A 110 3.87 12.54 14.70
N ARG A 111 3.63 12.40 13.39
CA ARG A 111 2.29 12.61 12.80
C ARG A 111 1.37 11.49 13.24
N GLN A 112 0.22 11.83 13.83
CA GLN A 112 -0.79 10.86 14.23
C GLN A 112 -1.60 10.41 13.00
N PHE A 113 -1.87 9.11 12.92
CA PHE A 113 -2.77 8.52 11.93
C PHE A 113 -3.50 7.33 12.56
N TYR A 114 -4.45 6.74 11.85
CA TYR A 114 -5.10 5.51 12.29
C TYR A 114 -4.76 4.39 11.34
N GLU A 115 -4.36 3.26 11.92
CA GLU A 115 -3.97 2.06 11.19
C GLU A 115 -5.12 1.06 11.24
N THR A 116 -5.52 0.59 10.05
CA THR A 116 -6.46 -0.52 9.91
C THR A 116 -5.70 -1.79 9.60
N SER A 117 -6.02 -2.89 10.28
CA SER A 117 -5.41 -4.19 10.03
C SER A 117 -6.36 -5.33 10.40
N PRO A 118 -6.35 -6.46 9.68
CA PRO A 118 -7.13 -7.62 10.07
C PRO A 118 -6.57 -8.22 11.37
N VAL A 119 -7.45 -8.44 12.35
CA VAL A 119 -7.11 -9.06 13.65
C VAL A 119 -7.82 -10.38 13.89
N HIS A 120 -8.93 -10.63 13.19
CA HIS A 120 -9.60 -11.93 13.11
C HIS A 120 -10.21 -12.08 11.72
N LEU A 121 -10.00 -13.22 11.06
CA LEU A 121 -10.64 -13.55 9.79
C LEU A 121 -11.28 -14.92 9.91
N SER A 122 -12.56 -14.99 9.54
CA SER A 122 -13.34 -16.23 9.65
C SER A 122 -12.70 -17.35 8.85
N GLN A 123 -12.67 -18.54 9.45
CA GLN A 123 -12.25 -19.77 8.76
C GLN A 123 -13.45 -20.54 8.19
N LEU A 124 -14.67 -20.13 8.50
CA LEU A 124 -15.89 -20.73 7.92
C LEU A 124 -16.02 -20.33 6.45
N ASN A 125 -16.45 -21.27 5.61
CA ASN A 125 -16.67 -21.05 4.17
C ASN A 125 -18.07 -20.46 3.90
N ASN A 126 -18.43 -19.38 4.59
CA ASN A 126 -19.69 -18.69 4.33
C ASN A 126 -19.51 -17.65 3.20
N LYS A 127 -20.49 -17.54 2.30
CA LYS A 127 -20.42 -16.67 1.11
C LYS A 127 -20.47 -15.18 1.43
N ARG A 128 -20.94 -14.81 2.62
CA ARG A 128 -21.12 -13.40 3.03
C ARG A 128 -20.67 -13.21 4.49
N PRO A 129 -19.37 -13.02 4.74
CA PRO A 129 -18.91 -12.73 6.08
C PRO A 129 -19.34 -11.33 6.52
N ILE A 130 -19.62 -11.17 7.82
CA ILE A 130 -19.87 -9.89 8.46
C ILE A 130 -18.52 -9.27 8.84
N ASP A 131 -18.25 -8.09 8.32
CA ASP A 131 -17.04 -7.34 8.62
C ASP A 131 -17.29 -6.37 9.79
N LEU A 132 -16.49 -6.47 10.84
CA LEU A 132 -16.54 -5.61 12.02
C LEU A 132 -15.29 -4.75 12.15
N LEU A 133 -15.48 -3.51 12.59
CA LEU A 133 -14.41 -2.63 13.03
C LEU A 133 -14.22 -2.81 14.53
N TYR A 134 -12.99 -3.03 14.98
CA TYR A 134 -12.62 -3.10 16.40
C TYR A 134 -11.86 -1.84 16.78
N VAL A 135 -12.57 -0.93 17.45
CA VAL A 135 -12.01 0.32 17.96
C VAL A 135 -11.47 0.04 19.35
N TYR A 136 -10.20 0.38 19.58
CA TYR A 136 -9.55 0.20 20.87
C TYR A 136 -8.92 1.52 21.32
N GLU A 137 -9.34 2.00 22.48
CA GLU A 137 -8.78 3.21 23.09
C GLU A 137 -8.47 2.93 24.57
N GLU A 138 -7.19 3.11 24.92
CA GLU A 138 -6.61 2.84 26.24
C GLU A 138 -6.80 1.40 26.75
N ARG A 139 -7.97 1.11 27.34
CA ARG A 139 -8.37 -0.18 27.93
C ARG A 139 -9.79 -0.60 27.57
N ASN A 140 -10.49 0.20 26.78
CA ASN A 140 -11.84 -0.08 26.32
C ASN A 140 -11.80 -0.46 24.84
N PHE A 141 -12.77 -1.26 24.44
CA PHE A 141 -12.97 -1.59 23.03
C PHE A 141 -14.44 -1.58 22.66
N HIS A 142 -14.69 -1.38 21.38
CA HIS A 142 -16.02 -1.33 20.81
C HIS A 142 -16.02 -1.94 19.41
N TYR A 143 -17.06 -2.71 19.09
CA TYR A 143 -17.27 -3.23 17.74
C TYR A 143 -18.25 -2.36 16.98
N CYS A 144 -17.96 -2.07 15.72
CA CYS A 144 -18.88 -1.42 14.80
C CYS A 144 -19.09 -2.32 13.57
N TRP A 145 -20.26 -2.27 12.94
CA TRP A 145 -20.48 -2.99 11.69
C TRP A 145 -19.92 -2.20 10.49
N ILE A 146 -19.11 -2.85 9.65
CA ILE A 146 -18.64 -2.32 8.37
C ILE A 146 -19.58 -2.81 7.27
N LYS A 147 -20.34 -1.89 6.68
CA LYS A 147 -21.27 -2.17 5.57
C LYS A 147 -20.53 -2.50 4.27
N ASP A 148 -19.43 -1.81 4.04
CA ASP A 148 -18.61 -1.95 2.83
C ASP A 148 -17.15 -1.66 3.17
N LEU A 149 -16.33 -2.71 3.20
CA LEU A 149 -14.91 -2.62 3.58
C LEU A 149 -14.11 -1.74 2.61
N SER A 150 -14.36 -1.85 1.30
CA SER A 150 -13.64 -1.10 0.28
C SER A 150 -13.92 0.40 0.41
N LYS A 151 -15.19 0.76 0.58
CA LYS A 151 -15.59 2.17 0.75
C LYS A 151 -15.16 2.74 2.09
N TRP A 152 -15.19 1.94 3.16
CA TRP A 152 -14.61 2.32 4.45
C TRP A 152 -13.12 2.67 4.32
N LEU A 153 -12.34 1.87 3.59
CA LEU A 153 -10.92 2.09 3.34
C LEU A 153 -10.63 3.15 2.26
N ASN A 154 -11.67 3.84 1.76
CA ASN A 154 -11.60 4.80 0.67
C ASN A 154 -10.89 4.24 -0.57
N LYS A 155 -11.27 3.03 -0.97
CA LYS A 155 -10.74 2.30 -2.11
C LYS A 155 -11.78 2.21 -3.23
N LYS A 156 -11.33 2.34 -4.48
CA LYS A 156 -12.18 2.28 -5.68
C LYS A 156 -12.60 0.85 -6.02
N ASP A 157 -11.66 -0.09 -5.94
CA ASP A 157 -11.90 -1.50 -6.27
C ASP A 157 -12.11 -2.37 -5.02
N VAL A 158 -12.33 -3.67 -5.23
CA VAL A 158 -12.65 -4.62 -4.17
C VAL A 158 -11.42 -4.88 -3.28
N CYS A 159 -11.57 -4.70 -1.97
CA CYS A 159 -10.53 -4.98 -1.00
C CYS A 159 -10.43 -6.48 -0.65
N CYS A 160 -9.22 -7.02 -0.68
CA CYS A 160 -8.92 -8.30 -0.07
C CYS A 160 -8.88 -8.18 1.45
N ARG A 161 -9.60 -9.04 2.17
CA ARG A 161 -9.67 -9.01 3.64
C ARG A 161 -8.38 -9.46 4.33
N TYR A 162 -7.51 -10.19 3.64
CA TYR A 162 -6.25 -10.68 4.17
C TYR A 162 -5.15 -9.63 4.10
N CYS A 163 -5.00 -8.95 2.96
CA CYS A 163 -3.90 -8.00 2.73
C CYS A 163 -4.34 -6.53 2.67
N LEU A 164 -5.65 -6.26 2.65
CA LEU A 164 -6.26 -4.93 2.51
C LEU A 164 -5.88 -4.17 1.22
N ASN A 165 -5.25 -4.84 0.26
CA ASN A 165 -5.02 -4.31 -1.10
C ASN A 165 -6.27 -4.42 -1.95
N THR A 166 -6.30 -3.63 -3.03
CA THR A 166 -7.43 -3.51 -3.95
C THR A 166 -7.20 -4.31 -5.21
N PHE A 167 -8.25 -4.98 -5.67
CA PHE A 167 -8.26 -5.79 -6.88
C PHE A 167 -9.55 -5.55 -7.65
N GLN A 168 -9.49 -5.73 -8.97
CA GLN A 168 -10.71 -5.77 -9.78
C GLN A 168 -11.60 -6.93 -9.33
N GLU A 169 -12.90 -6.78 -9.49
CA GLU A 169 -13.88 -7.78 -9.01
C GLU A 169 -13.65 -9.17 -9.62
N ASN A 170 -13.14 -9.24 -10.85
CA ASN A 170 -12.81 -10.51 -11.51
C ASN A 170 -11.52 -11.18 -10.99
N ASP A 171 -10.64 -10.42 -10.33
CA ASP A 171 -9.33 -10.90 -9.87
C ASP A 171 -9.32 -11.26 -8.37
N ILE A 172 -10.30 -10.79 -7.61
CA ILE A 172 -10.31 -10.90 -6.14
C ILE A 172 -10.38 -12.35 -5.65
N GLU A 173 -11.10 -13.22 -6.36
CA GLU A 173 -11.26 -14.61 -5.96
C GLU A 173 -9.94 -15.37 -6.09
N GLU A 174 -9.29 -15.25 -7.25
CA GLU A 174 -7.98 -15.87 -7.50
C GLU A 174 -6.90 -15.28 -6.59
N HIS A 175 -6.90 -13.96 -6.39
CA HIS A 175 -6.02 -13.34 -5.41
C HIS A 175 -6.25 -13.91 -4.01
N THR A 176 -7.51 -13.99 -3.55
CA THR A 176 -7.84 -14.47 -2.21
C THR A 176 -7.40 -15.91 -2.00
N ARG A 177 -7.51 -16.77 -3.04
CA ARG A 177 -7.03 -18.15 -3.04
C ARG A 177 -5.52 -18.24 -2.79
N LEU A 178 -4.74 -17.33 -3.38
CA LEU A 178 -3.29 -17.25 -3.22
C LEU A 178 -2.88 -16.50 -1.94
N CYS A 179 -3.68 -15.55 -1.49
CA CYS A 179 -3.38 -14.69 -0.35
C CYS A 179 -3.68 -15.38 1.00
N LYS A 180 -4.81 -16.11 1.09
CA LYS A 180 -5.27 -16.80 2.31
C LYS A 180 -4.18 -17.67 2.99
N PRO A 181 -3.37 -18.47 2.27
CA PRO A 181 -2.29 -19.27 2.87
C PRO A 181 -1.22 -18.45 3.62
N HIS A 182 -1.06 -17.16 3.30
CA HIS A 182 -0.12 -16.28 3.99
C HIS A 182 -0.68 -15.71 5.30
N GLY A 183 -1.96 -15.91 5.57
CA GLY A 183 -2.65 -15.38 6.74
C GLY A 183 -2.93 -13.86 6.65
N PRO A 184 -3.53 -13.28 7.70
CA PRO A 184 -3.76 -11.85 7.80
C PRO A 184 -2.44 -11.07 7.74
N GLN A 185 -2.39 -10.04 6.89
CA GLN A 185 -1.21 -9.21 6.69
C GLN A 185 -1.44 -7.82 7.30
N ARG A 186 -0.39 -7.28 7.91
CA ARG A 186 -0.36 -5.93 8.48
C ARG A 186 0.78 -5.15 7.85
N VAL A 187 0.48 -3.98 7.31
CA VAL A 187 1.48 -3.07 6.76
C VAL A 187 2.21 -2.40 7.92
N ASN A 188 3.43 -2.83 8.19
CA ASN A 188 4.27 -2.22 9.21
C ASN A 188 5.11 -1.10 8.58
N ILE A 189 4.81 0.17 8.91
CA ILE A 189 5.69 1.28 8.54
C ILE A 189 6.86 1.27 9.52
N PRO A 190 8.11 1.17 9.05
CA PRO A 190 9.25 1.06 9.94
C PRO A 190 9.40 2.29 10.85
N TYR A 191 9.59 2.03 12.14
CA TYR A 191 9.91 3.05 13.15
C TYR A 191 11.29 3.67 12.88
N PRO A 192 11.58 4.90 13.38
CA PRO A 192 12.87 5.57 13.18
C PRO A 192 14.10 4.70 13.50
N GLU A 193 13.97 3.80 14.48
CA GLU A 193 15.05 2.91 14.95
C GLU A 193 15.06 1.54 14.26
N LYS A 194 14.05 1.25 13.43
CA LYS A 194 13.88 0.02 12.64
C LYS A 194 13.62 0.33 11.15
N ASN A 195 14.21 1.42 10.65
CA ASN A 195 14.14 1.89 9.26
C ASN A 195 15.12 1.17 8.32
N ILE A 196 15.78 0.12 8.80
CA ILE A 196 16.65 -0.74 7.99
C ILE A 196 15.82 -1.93 7.51
N LEU A 197 15.52 -1.94 6.21
CA LEU A 197 14.93 -3.09 5.53
C LEU A 197 16.00 -4.16 5.34
N ASN A 198 15.86 -5.28 6.04
CA ASN A 198 16.68 -6.47 5.81
C ASN A 198 16.00 -7.35 4.77
N HIS A 199 16.52 -7.32 3.54
CA HIS A 199 16.09 -8.22 2.48
C HIS A 199 16.50 -9.65 2.82
N ASN A 200 15.52 -10.51 3.10
CA ASN A 200 15.75 -11.95 3.22
C ASN A 200 15.78 -12.54 1.81
N ALA A 201 16.63 -13.53 1.55
CA ALA A 201 16.82 -14.18 0.24
C ALA A 201 15.56 -14.88 -0.36
N LYS A 202 14.39 -14.71 0.26
CA LYS A 202 13.07 -15.15 -0.19
C LYS A 202 12.27 -14.07 -0.92
N ASP A 203 12.76 -12.84 -1.00
CA ASP A 203 12.22 -11.83 -1.92
C ASP A 203 12.36 -12.40 -3.34
N THR A 204 11.27 -12.47 -4.10
CA THR A 204 11.27 -12.94 -5.48
C THR A 204 12.36 -12.21 -6.23
N LYS A 205 13.42 -12.93 -6.63
CA LYS A 205 14.52 -12.37 -7.41
C LYS A 205 13.92 -11.67 -8.62
N VAL A 206 14.25 -10.39 -8.77
CA VAL A 206 13.94 -9.64 -9.98
C VAL A 206 14.50 -10.43 -11.16
N GLN A 207 13.63 -10.90 -12.04
CA GLN A 207 14.01 -11.87 -13.07
C GLN A 207 14.93 -11.23 -14.11
N CYS A 208 14.76 -9.93 -14.37
CA CYS A 208 15.49 -9.17 -15.39
C CYS A 208 15.61 -7.69 -14.96
N ILE A 209 16.78 -7.09 -15.18
CA ILE A 209 17.09 -5.67 -14.92
C ILE A 209 17.83 -5.12 -16.13
N ILE A 210 17.53 -3.89 -16.53
CA ILE A 210 18.26 -3.17 -17.56
C ILE A 210 19.04 -2.07 -16.87
N TYR A 211 20.36 -2.05 -17.01
CA TYR A 211 21.20 -0.93 -16.59
C TYR A 211 21.47 -0.05 -17.80
N ALA A 212 21.28 1.25 -17.70
CA ALA A 212 21.49 2.17 -18.81
C ALA A 212 22.10 3.49 -18.36
N ASP A 213 22.74 4.18 -19.30
CA ASP A 213 23.34 5.49 -19.12
C ASP A 213 23.34 6.27 -20.44
N PHE A 214 23.24 7.60 -20.38
CA PHE A 214 23.40 8.48 -21.54
C PHE A 214 24.71 9.24 -21.46
N GLU A 215 25.37 9.36 -22.62
CA GLU A 215 26.40 10.39 -22.79
C GLU A 215 25.70 11.65 -23.31
N CYS A 216 25.88 12.77 -22.61
CA CYS A 216 25.26 14.05 -22.96
C CYS A 216 26.31 15.16 -23.06
N PHE A 217 26.12 16.06 -24.02
CA PHE A 217 26.81 17.35 -24.05
C PHE A 217 25.92 18.45 -23.46
N LEU A 218 26.55 19.52 -23.01
CA LEU A 218 25.87 20.70 -22.46
C LEU A 218 25.63 21.71 -23.58
N GLU A 219 24.37 22.02 -23.83
CA GLU A 219 23.96 23.08 -24.76
C GLU A 219 23.50 24.31 -23.96
N PRO A 220 24.14 25.49 -24.12
CA PRO A 220 23.73 26.71 -23.43
C PRO A 220 22.32 27.15 -23.83
N VAL A 221 21.54 27.63 -22.87
CA VAL A 221 20.22 28.22 -23.15
C VAL A 221 20.36 29.73 -23.32
N GLU A 222 19.99 30.27 -24.48
CA GLU A 222 19.88 31.72 -24.67
C GLU A 222 18.64 32.24 -23.95
N VAL A 223 18.83 33.02 -22.87
CA VAL A 223 17.74 33.64 -22.11
C VAL A 223 17.40 35.00 -22.72
N GLU A 224 16.38 35.04 -23.59
CA GLU A 224 15.98 36.29 -24.28
C GLU A 224 15.24 37.30 -23.40
N ASN A 225 14.79 36.96 -22.19
CA ASN A 225 14.07 37.91 -21.31
C ASN A 225 14.56 37.88 -19.86
N LYS A 226 15.27 38.94 -19.45
CA LYS A 226 15.82 39.15 -18.11
C LYS A 226 14.80 39.64 -17.07
N GLU A 227 13.52 39.82 -17.39
CA GLU A 227 12.55 40.46 -16.48
C GLU A 227 11.81 39.50 -15.52
N MET A 228 12.01 38.18 -15.61
CA MET A 228 11.39 37.19 -14.69
C MET A 228 12.32 36.78 -13.52
N LEU A 229 13.38 37.55 -13.26
CA LEU A 229 14.60 37.11 -12.56
C LEU A 229 14.53 36.88 -11.04
N GLU A 230 13.39 37.08 -10.37
CA GLU A 230 13.42 37.08 -8.89
C GLU A 230 13.04 35.77 -8.19
N ASN A 231 12.42 34.76 -8.83
CA ASN A 231 11.92 33.60 -8.06
C ASN A 231 12.09 32.19 -8.68
N GLU A 232 12.78 32.01 -9.81
CA GLU A 232 12.97 30.68 -10.41
C GLU A 232 14.44 30.37 -10.73
N LYS A 233 14.87 29.13 -10.46
CA LYS A 233 16.22 28.65 -10.81
C LYS A 233 16.41 28.78 -12.33
N THR A 234 17.32 29.65 -12.75
CA THR A 234 17.61 29.87 -14.17
C THR A 234 18.35 28.64 -14.72
N VAL A 235 17.72 27.90 -15.63
CA VAL A 235 18.36 26.78 -16.34
C VAL A 235 19.32 27.38 -17.36
N ILE A 236 20.62 27.27 -17.09
CA ILE A 236 21.69 27.86 -17.93
C ILE A 236 22.16 26.94 -19.06
N ASN A 237 22.04 25.61 -18.87
CA ASN A 237 22.46 24.60 -19.83
C ASN A 237 21.44 23.46 -19.85
N ILE A 238 21.21 22.87 -21.02
CA ILE A 238 20.40 21.67 -21.23
C ILE A 238 21.31 20.50 -21.61
N HIS A 239 21.03 19.31 -21.08
CA HIS A 239 21.71 18.08 -21.46
C HIS A 239 21.12 17.56 -22.77
N LYS A 240 21.96 17.44 -23.80
CA LYS A 240 21.58 16.85 -25.08
C LYS A 240 22.30 15.52 -25.28
N PRO A 241 21.57 14.40 -25.42
CA PRO A 241 22.18 13.09 -25.64
C PRO A 241 22.97 13.02 -26.95
N SER A 242 24.20 12.54 -26.86
CA SER A 242 25.07 12.17 -28.00
C SER A 242 25.21 10.65 -28.17
N GLY A 243 24.87 9.88 -27.14
CA GLY A 243 24.96 8.44 -27.16
C GLY A 243 24.34 7.81 -25.91
N PHE A 244 24.23 6.48 -25.92
CA PHE A 244 23.77 5.72 -24.77
C PHE A 244 24.50 4.38 -24.69
N ALA A 245 24.49 3.79 -23.51
CA ALA A 245 24.85 2.40 -23.31
C ALA A 245 23.81 1.70 -22.44
N TYR A 246 23.53 0.43 -22.72
CA TYR A 246 22.74 -0.40 -21.81
C TYR A 246 23.22 -1.84 -21.74
N LYS A 247 22.86 -2.52 -20.65
CA LYS A 247 23.11 -3.94 -20.43
C LYS A 247 21.91 -4.59 -19.75
N VAL A 248 21.50 -5.74 -20.29
CA VAL A 248 20.47 -6.57 -19.67
C VAL A 248 21.13 -7.60 -18.76
N VAL A 249 20.69 -7.62 -17.51
CA VAL A 249 21.12 -8.58 -16.49
C VAL A 249 19.92 -9.38 -16.02
N SER A 250 19.98 -10.70 -16.14
CA SER A 250 18.89 -11.59 -15.80
C SER A 250 19.36 -12.83 -15.07
N THR A 251 18.48 -13.35 -14.22
CA THR A 251 18.62 -14.68 -13.61
C THR A 251 18.61 -15.82 -14.64
N LYS A 252 18.09 -15.56 -15.84
CA LYS A 252 18.11 -16.48 -16.99
C LYS A 252 19.26 -16.11 -17.92
N ALA A 253 20.21 -17.02 -18.09
CA ALA A 253 21.44 -16.79 -18.84
C ALA A 253 21.16 -16.25 -20.26
N GLU A 254 20.13 -16.79 -20.92
CA GLU A 254 19.71 -16.48 -22.29
C GLU A 254 19.11 -15.08 -22.51
N LEU A 255 18.88 -14.33 -21.44
CA LEU A 255 18.43 -12.94 -21.48
C LEU A 255 19.55 -11.94 -21.23
N ASN A 256 20.71 -12.38 -20.75
CA ASN A 256 21.83 -11.48 -20.55
C ASN A 256 22.37 -11.03 -21.91
N THR A 257 22.66 -9.74 -22.03
CA THR A 257 23.28 -9.16 -23.22
C THR A 257 24.69 -8.67 -22.88
N ASP A 258 25.55 -8.63 -23.89
CA ASP A 258 26.71 -7.75 -23.85
C ASP A 258 26.26 -6.29 -23.79
N ILE A 259 27.18 -5.41 -23.40
CA ILE A 259 26.91 -3.96 -23.35
C ILE A 259 26.60 -3.48 -24.76
N GLN A 260 25.40 -2.96 -24.96
CA GLN A 260 24.99 -2.31 -26.19
C GLN A 260 25.37 -0.83 -26.08
N VAL A 261 25.94 -0.27 -27.15
CA VAL A 261 26.41 1.11 -27.20
C VAL A 261 25.95 1.74 -28.49
N TYR A 262 25.43 2.96 -28.40
CA TYR A 262 25.12 3.79 -29.56
C TYR A 262 25.74 5.18 -29.38
N SER A 263 26.19 5.76 -30.48
CA SER A 263 26.64 7.15 -30.55
C SER A 263 26.21 7.73 -31.88
N GLY A 264 25.53 8.87 -31.86
CA GLY A 264 24.98 9.50 -33.05
C GLY A 264 23.82 10.44 -32.72
N GLU A 265 23.27 11.04 -33.78
CA GLU A 265 22.08 11.87 -33.67
C GLU A 265 20.88 11.06 -33.17
N ASP A 266 19.90 11.75 -32.59
CA ASP A 266 18.67 11.19 -32.05
C ASP A 266 18.87 10.04 -31.05
N ALA A 267 19.96 10.09 -30.26
CA ALA A 267 20.31 9.05 -29.30
C ALA A 267 19.17 8.73 -28.31
N ALA A 268 18.42 9.73 -27.85
CA ALA A 268 17.26 9.52 -26.98
C ALA A 268 16.18 8.68 -27.68
N LYS A 269 15.79 9.07 -28.91
CA LYS A 269 14.75 8.40 -29.67
C LYS A 269 15.13 6.95 -29.96
N LYS A 270 16.35 6.74 -30.45
CA LYS A 270 16.85 5.41 -30.74
C LYS A 270 16.92 4.53 -29.49
N PHE A 271 17.31 5.11 -28.35
CA PHE A 271 17.28 4.40 -27.07
C PHE A 271 15.86 3.93 -26.73
N ILE A 272 14.85 4.78 -26.90
CA ILE A 272 13.45 4.41 -26.63
C ILE A 272 12.98 3.30 -27.56
N ASP A 273 13.23 3.42 -28.86
CA ASP A 273 12.84 2.42 -29.86
C ASP A 273 13.45 1.04 -29.52
N GLU A 274 14.76 1.00 -29.22
CA GLU A 274 15.44 -0.24 -28.81
C GLU A 274 14.90 -0.81 -27.50
N LEU A 275 14.54 0.05 -26.54
CA LEU A 275 14.02 -0.37 -25.25
C LEU A 275 12.62 -1.00 -25.37
N LEU A 276 11.76 -0.48 -26.24
CA LEU A 276 10.44 -1.04 -26.53
C LEU A 276 10.53 -2.39 -27.27
N GLU A 277 11.46 -2.53 -28.22
CA GLU A 277 11.73 -3.83 -28.86
C GLU A 277 12.24 -4.87 -27.85
N LEU A 278 13.16 -4.43 -26.97
CA LEU A 278 13.71 -5.26 -25.91
C LEU A 278 12.63 -5.70 -24.92
N GLU A 279 11.75 -4.78 -24.51
CA GLU A 279 10.59 -5.07 -23.65
C GLU A 279 9.74 -6.20 -24.23
N ASN A 280 9.37 -6.09 -25.51
CA ASN A 280 8.57 -7.10 -26.19
C ASN A 280 9.28 -8.46 -26.27
N SER A 281 10.59 -8.46 -26.54
CA SER A 281 11.42 -9.66 -26.57
C SER A 281 11.49 -10.35 -25.19
N ILE A 282 11.71 -9.58 -24.13
CA ILE A 282 11.76 -10.08 -22.75
C ILE A 282 10.41 -10.65 -22.33
N LYS A 283 9.30 -9.92 -22.57
CA LYS A 283 7.94 -10.38 -22.26
C LYS A 283 7.62 -11.73 -22.90
N LYS A 284 7.97 -11.89 -24.18
CA LYS A 284 7.77 -13.13 -24.94
C LYS A 284 8.60 -14.30 -24.36
N LYS A 285 9.86 -14.07 -24.03
CA LYS A 285 10.76 -15.11 -23.48
C LYS A 285 10.44 -15.49 -22.04
N LEU A 286 9.91 -14.56 -21.25
CA LEU A 286 9.56 -14.77 -19.85
C LEU A 286 8.11 -15.25 -19.64
N ASN A 287 7.29 -15.33 -20.70
CA ASN A 287 5.85 -15.63 -20.59
C ASN A 287 5.15 -14.72 -19.56
N LEU A 288 5.52 -13.44 -19.49
CA LEU A 288 4.91 -12.47 -18.58
C LEU A 288 3.47 -12.23 -19.04
N LYS A 289 2.50 -12.92 -18.40
CA LYS A 289 1.07 -12.88 -18.76
C LYS A 289 0.32 -11.72 -18.11
N ASN A 290 0.92 -11.02 -17.14
CA ASN A 290 0.23 -10.06 -16.28
C ASN A 290 0.93 -8.69 -16.22
N LYS A 291 0.15 -7.64 -15.98
CA LYS A 291 0.56 -6.22 -15.81
C LYS A 291 1.49 -5.96 -14.59
N ILE A 292 1.77 -6.98 -13.78
CA ILE A 292 2.45 -6.87 -12.47
C ILE A 292 3.96 -7.09 -12.57
N ASP A 293 4.47 -7.67 -13.66
CA ASP A 293 5.90 -7.94 -13.85
C ASP A 293 6.59 -6.77 -14.57
N MET A 294 6.83 -5.68 -13.84
CA MET A 294 7.60 -4.56 -14.38
C MET A 294 9.08 -4.89 -14.53
N ILE A 295 9.67 -4.44 -15.64
CA ILE A 295 11.10 -4.54 -15.94
C ILE A 295 11.77 -3.24 -15.45
N PRO A 296 12.61 -3.30 -14.41
CA PRO A 296 13.33 -2.12 -13.94
C PRO A 296 14.44 -1.71 -14.92
N VAL A 297 14.44 -0.42 -15.26
CA VAL A 297 15.49 0.26 -16.01
C VAL A 297 16.21 1.19 -15.04
N VAL A 298 17.47 0.89 -14.77
CA VAL A 298 18.26 1.52 -13.72
C VAL A 298 19.27 2.46 -14.34
N PHE A 299 19.15 3.74 -13.98
CA PHE A 299 20.11 4.80 -14.28
C PHE A 299 20.77 5.26 -12.98
N HIS A 300 21.95 5.86 -13.06
CA HIS A 300 22.59 6.47 -11.90
C HIS A 300 22.43 7.99 -11.93
N ASN A 301 21.72 8.54 -10.94
CA ASN A 301 21.39 9.96 -10.85
C ASN A 301 20.37 10.43 -11.91
N LEU A 302 19.45 9.52 -12.28
CA LEU A 302 18.42 9.70 -13.29
C LEU A 302 17.59 10.98 -13.10
N SER A 303 17.11 11.22 -11.88
CA SER A 303 16.12 12.27 -11.58
C SER A 303 16.63 13.69 -11.84
N ARG A 304 17.95 13.87 -11.96
CA ARG A 304 18.58 15.19 -12.14
C ARG A 304 19.05 15.45 -13.57
N TYR A 305 19.20 14.41 -14.36
CA TYR A 305 19.81 14.48 -15.69
C TYR A 305 18.88 13.83 -16.72
N ASP A 306 18.88 12.51 -16.79
CA ASP A 306 18.34 11.78 -17.93
C ASP A 306 16.81 11.67 -17.96
N SER A 307 16.13 11.87 -16.81
CA SER A 307 14.68 11.71 -16.75
C SER A 307 13.94 12.68 -17.66
N HIS A 308 14.42 13.92 -17.80
CA HIS A 308 13.78 14.92 -18.64
C HIS A 308 13.85 14.56 -20.11
N ILE A 309 15.00 14.06 -20.56
CA ILE A 309 15.23 13.57 -21.92
C ILE A 309 14.28 12.42 -22.24
N ILE A 310 14.21 11.43 -21.35
CA ILE A 310 13.37 10.24 -21.54
C ILE A 310 11.89 10.63 -21.62
N ILE A 311 11.40 11.45 -20.67
CA ILE A 311 10.01 11.87 -20.62
C ILE A 311 9.64 12.69 -21.86
N GLN A 312 10.49 13.62 -22.30
CA GLN A 312 10.24 14.43 -23.49
C GLN A 312 10.15 13.58 -24.76
N GLU A 313 10.99 12.56 -24.89
CA GLU A 313 10.97 11.71 -26.08
C GLU A 313 9.77 10.77 -26.07
N PHE A 314 9.42 10.20 -24.92
CA PHE A 314 8.22 9.37 -24.80
C PHE A 314 6.92 10.16 -25.01
N GLN A 315 6.83 11.43 -24.59
CA GLN A 315 5.66 12.27 -24.86
C GLN A 315 5.38 12.47 -26.35
N LYS A 316 6.40 12.33 -27.22
CA LYS A 316 6.22 12.39 -28.68
C LYS A 316 5.59 11.11 -29.23
N LEU A 317 5.72 10.00 -28.51
CA LEU A 317 5.15 8.70 -28.85
C LEU A 317 3.72 8.66 -28.27
N LYS A 318 2.74 9.05 -29.09
CA LYS A 318 1.36 9.39 -28.70
C LYS A 318 0.49 8.27 -28.09
N ASP A 319 1.02 7.08 -27.84
CA ASP A 319 0.22 5.87 -27.59
C ASP A 319 0.42 5.21 -26.21
N GLU A 320 1.23 5.77 -25.29
CA GLU A 320 1.48 5.14 -23.97
C GLU A 320 1.29 6.12 -22.79
N ASP A 321 0.52 5.69 -21.79
CA ASP A 321 0.31 6.44 -20.55
C ASP A 321 1.56 6.39 -19.66
N ILE A 322 2.04 7.57 -19.22
CA ILE A 322 3.18 7.69 -18.30
C ILE A 322 2.63 7.72 -16.86
N GLU A 323 2.94 6.70 -16.06
CA GLU A 323 2.65 6.67 -14.63
C GLU A 323 3.88 7.16 -13.84
N CYS A 324 3.79 8.35 -13.23
CA CYS A 324 4.90 8.94 -12.47
C CYS A 324 4.65 8.96 -10.97
N LEU A 325 5.72 8.76 -10.18
CA LEU A 325 5.78 9.06 -8.75
C LEU A 325 6.60 10.34 -8.54
N PRO A 326 5.98 11.53 -8.61
CA PRO A 326 6.69 12.80 -8.47
C PRO A 326 7.12 13.03 -7.02
N LEU A 327 8.34 13.56 -6.84
CA LEU A 327 8.80 14.09 -5.54
C LEU A 327 8.44 15.58 -5.42
N ASN A 328 8.61 16.32 -6.52
CA ASN A 328 8.16 17.69 -6.70
C ASN A 328 7.88 17.94 -8.20
N VAL A 329 7.65 19.19 -8.58
CA VAL A 329 7.31 19.56 -9.97
C VAL A 329 8.45 19.24 -10.97
N GLN A 330 9.69 19.16 -10.49
CA GLN A 330 10.91 18.98 -11.31
C GLN A 330 11.57 17.60 -11.11
N GLU A 331 11.48 17.01 -9.91
CA GLU A 331 12.12 15.72 -9.58
C GLU A 331 11.10 14.59 -9.45
N PHE A 332 11.42 13.43 -10.03
CA PHE A 332 10.63 12.20 -9.94
C PHE A 332 11.40 11.12 -9.17
N ILE A 333 10.71 10.35 -8.33
CA ILE A 333 11.29 9.20 -7.61
C ILE A 333 11.46 8.02 -8.58
N SER A 334 10.43 7.77 -9.37
CA SER A 334 10.39 6.78 -10.44
C SER A 334 9.28 7.14 -11.39
N PHE A 335 9.39 6.75 -12.65
CA PHE A 335 8.29 6.79 -13.59
C PHE A 335 8.23 5.46 -14.35
N SER A 336 7.04 5.09 -14.77
CA SER A 336 6.78 3.85 -15.48
C SER A 336 6.11 4.18 -16.80
N ILE A 337 6.53 3.48 -17.85
CA ILE A 337 6.00 3.62 -19.20
C ILE A 337 5.84 2.21 -19.73
N SER A 338 4.63 1.84 -20.17
CA SER A 338 4.28 0.45 -20.47
C SER A 338 4.63 -0.46 -19.27
N SER A 339 5.47 -1.49 -19.44
CA SER A 339 5.97 -2.35 -18.34
C SER A 339 7.41 -2.04 -17.93
N LEU A 340 7.96 -0.92 -18.39
CA LEU A 340 9.29 -0.45 -18.02
C LEU A 340 9.17 0.50 -16.82
N ARG A 341 9.94 0.25 -15.76
CA ARG A 341 9.99 1.12 -14.58
C ARG A 341 11.38 1.73 -14.45
N PHE A 342 11.47 3.04 -14.60
CA PHE A 342 12.73 3.77 -14.48
C PHE A 342 13.04 4.07 -13.02
N ILE A 343 14.25 3.72 -12.60
CA ILE A 343 14.72 3.79 -11.20
C ILE A 343 16.05 4.55 -11.13
N ASP A 344 16.13 5.52 -10.21
CA ASP A 344 17.37 6.21 -9.87
C ASP A 344 18.17 5.43 -8.82
N SER A 345 19.26 4.78 -9.23
CA SER A 345 20.14 4.07 -8.32
C SER A 345 20.86 4.96 -7.31
N TYR A 346 21.08 6.25 -7.59
CA TYR A 346 21.77 7.17 -6.68
C TYR A 346 20.97 7.39 -5.38
N ARG A 347 19.65 7.21 -5.42
CA ARG A 347 18.79 7.27 -4.23
C ARG A 347 19.04 6.12 -3.25
N PHE A 348 19.46 4.96 -3.74
CA PHE A 348 19.81 3.79 -2.92
C PHE A 348 21.32 3.72 -2.64
N LEU A 349 22.12 4.24 -3.57
CA LEU A 349 23.57 4.25 -3.54
C LEU A 349 24.06 5.71 -3.61
N ASN A 350 23.99 6.41 -2.48
CA ASN A 350 24.22 7.86 -2.35
C ASN A 350 25.69 8.30 -2.52
N LYS A 351 26.44 7.64 -3.40
CA LYS A 351 27.83 7.92 -3.75
C LYS A 351 27.97 7.89 -5.27
N SER A 352 29.01 8.54 -5.79
CA SER A 352 29.29 8.52 -7.21
C SER A 352 29.70 7.11 -7.68
N LEU A 353 29.45 6.79 -8.96
CA LEU A 353 29.88 5.53 -9.57
C LEU A 353 31.37 5.20 -9.30
N PRO A 354 32.33 6.14 -9.43
CA PRO A 354 33.74 5.86 -9.09
C PRO A 354 33.95 5.41 -7.64
N SER A 355 33.26 6.04 -6.69
CA SER A 355 33.34 5.65 -5.27
C SER A 355 32.72 4.28 -5.00
N LEU A 356 31.63 3.94 -5.70
CA LEU A 356 30.99 2.64 -5.60
C LEU A 356 31.88 1.52 -6.17
N VAL A 357 32.48 1.74 -7.34
CA VAL A 357 33.41 0.80 -7.97
C VAL A 357 34.64 0.58 -7.09
N ALA A 358 35.23 1.64 -6.52
CA ALA A 358 36.36 1.52 -5.61
C ALA A 358 36.04 0.64 -4.38
N SER A 359 34.84 0.83 -3.80
CA SER A 359 34.39 0.05 -2.64
C SER A 359 34.23 -1.46 -2.95
N LEU A 360 33.84 -1.81 -4.18
CA LEU A 360 33.74 -3.19 -4.63
C LEU A 360 35.11 -3.86 -4.79
N VAL A 361 36.11 -3.13 -5.29
CA VAL A 361 37.48 -3.64 -5.43
C VAL A 361 38.12 -3.90 -4.06
N ASP A 362 37.89 -3.05 -3.08
CA ASP A 362 38.44 -3.21 -1.74
C ASP A 362 37.83 -4.40 -0.97
N SER A 363 36.52 -4.67 -1.16
CA SER A 363 35.86 -5.84 -0.57
C SER A 363 36.33 -7.18 -1.17
N SER A 364 36.78 -7.18 -2.44
CA SER A 364 37.37 -8.37 -3.06
C SER A 364 38.76 -8.73 -2.51
N LYS A 365 39.47 -7.77 -1.91
CA LYS A 365 40.80 -8.00 -1.30
C LYS A 365 40.74 -8.60 0.10
N SER A 366 39.65 -8.39 0.86
CA SER A 366 39.50 -8.95 2.21
C SER A 366 39.04 -10.42 2.22
N CYS A 367 38.46 -10.91 1.12
CA CYS A 367 37.99 -12.31 1.03
C CYS A 367 39.11 -13.32 0.74
N CYS A 368 40.27 -12.88 0.26
CA CYS A 368 41.41 -13.75 -0.10
C CYS A 368 42.46 -13.91 1.02
N GLN A 369 42.21 -13.42 2.24
CA GLN A 369 43.17 -13.53 3.36
C GLN A 369 42.73 -14.49 4.49
N SER A 370 41.71 -15.32 4.27
CA SER A 370 41.37 -16.40 5.19
C SER A 370 41.25 -17.73 4.44
N SER A 371 42.39 -18.39 4.25
CA SER A 371 42.51 -19.80 3.87
C SER A 371 43.30 -20.53 4.95
#